data_AF-A0A1M2V3D7-F1
#
_entry.id   AF-A0A1M2V3D7-F1
#
_cell.length_a   1.000
_cell.length_b   1.000
_cell.length_c   1.000
_cell.angle_alpha   90.00
_cell.angle_beta   90.00
_cell.angle_gamma   90.00
#
_symmetry.space_group_name_H-M   'P 1'
#
loop_
_entity.id
_entity.type
_entity.pdbx_description
1 polymer ?
#
loop_
_entity_poly.entity_id
_entity_poly.type
_entity_poly.pdbx_seq_one_letter_code
_entity_poly.pdbx_strand_id
1 'polypeptide(L)'
;MATVDWPALQDLFLGGSFPNKTSDWLAKRLRHMLRRMPHLRHLVIVAALPRHVRVRCCLLSRDPSSSPWQHSLRSLVVAYPDHRDPVFSIPFSDLTYLSLRDWPRHYKTIAPNQRGPWGSPILSATRALSILRRLHAPGLTTLELVYRADEADDELLVLIAQTFTKLRHIELHRYRRSRDESVDHHHIARTLSAAPSLLRLRLHLDFKDDPGEYIDRFGTVSEDELDCDRYEQWRSQLANLGWDILDAMNPCLSLKGVALLDRVRQKASWLWLLRGQKGPREPVRDFSEGNW
;
A
#
# COMPACT_ATOMS: atom_id res chain seq x y z
N MET A 1 -11.78 -26.21 6.78
CA MET A 1 -12.13 -24.77 6.77
C MET A 1 -13.28 -24.46 5.82
N ALA A 2 -13.13 -24.67 4.51
CA ALA A 2 -14.15 -24.26 3.54
C ALA A 2 -15.52 -24.98 3.65
N THR A 3 -15.59 -26.13 4.31
CA THR A 3 -16.82 -26.96 4.43
C THR A 3 -17.58 -26.75 5.75
N VAL A 4 -17.05 -25.94 6.67
CA VAL A 4 -17.61 -25.71 8.00
C VAL A 4 -18.19 -24.31 8.05
N ASP A 5 -19.34 -24.14 8.71
CA ASP A 5 -19.93 -22.83 8.96
C ASP A 5 -19.26 -22.13 10.13
N TRP A 6 -18.92 -20.85 9.93
CA TRP A 6 -18.22 -20.02 10.91
C TRP A 6 -19.04 -18.76 11.21
N PRO A 7 -20.26 -18.89 11.74
CA PRO A 7 -21.16 -17.76 11.91
C PRO A 7 -20.57 -16.69 12.84
N ALA A 8 -19.84 -17.07 13.88
CA ALA A 8 -19.27 -16.11 14.84
C ALA A 8 -17.91 -15.51 14.41
N LEU A 9 -17.32 -15.96 13.29
CA LEU A 9 -15.98 -15.52 12.89
C LEU A 9 -16.02 -14.08 12.35
N GLN A 10 -15.27 -13.20 13.01
CA GLN A 10 -15.17 -11.78 12.66
C GLN A 10 -13.83 -11.44 11.99
N ASP A 11 -12.78 -12.20 12.29
CA ASP A 11 -11.41 -11.93 11.84
C ASP A 11 -10.86 -13.15 11.10
N LEU A 12 -10.39 -12.93 9.87
CA LEU A 12 -9.73 -13.96 9.09
C LEU A 12 -8.43 -13.43 8.50
N PHE A 13 -7.33 -14.07 8.88
CA PHE A 13 -6.01 -13.86 8.32
C PHE A 13 -5.57 -15.08 7.51
N LEU A 14 -5.22 -14.85 6.24
CA LEU A 14 -4.66 -15.85 5.34
C LEU A 14 -3.30 -15.35 4.83
N GLY A 15 -2.25 -15.86 5.45
CA GLY A 15 -0.86 -15.62 5.05
C GLY A 15 -0.22 -16.81 4.34
N GLY A 16 0.98 -16.60 3.80
CA GLY A 16 1.81 -17.68 3.24
C GLY A 16 2.16 -17.43 1.79
N SER A 17 1.96 -18.42 0.91
CA SER A 17 2.21 -18.33 -0.52
C SER A 17 1.03 -18.83 -1.35
N PHE A 18 0.84 -18.26 -2.54
CA PHE A 18 -0.15 -18.75 -3.48
C PHE A 18 0.26 -20.14 -4.01
N PRO A 19 -0.69 -21.08 -4.13
CA PRO A 19 -0.40 -22.39 -4.70
C PRO A 19 0.02 -22.25 -6.17
N ASN A 20 0.98 -23.09 -6.61
CA ASN A 20 1.50 -23.09 -7.97
C ASN A 20 0.48 -23.53 -9.04
N LYS A 21 -0.69 -24.06 -8.64
CA LYS A 21 -1.71 -24.65 -9.54
C LYS A 21 -2.95 -23.74 -9.62
N THR A 22 -3.40 -23.51 -10.85
CA THR A 22 -4.62 -22.84 -11.36
C THR A 22 -5.44 -21.92 -10.41
N SER A 23 -5.50 -20.64 -10.78
CA SER A 23 -6.28 -19.53 -10.19
C SER A 23 -7.69 -19.89 -9.74
N ASP A 24 -8.40 -20.61 -10.59
CA ASP A 24 -9.85 -20.73 -10.51
C ASP A 24 -10.28 -21.58 -9.32
N TRP A 25 -9.46 -22.54 -8.93
CA TRP A 25 -9.74 -23.38 -7.77
C TRP A 25 -9.62 -22.60 -6.46
N LEU A 26 -8.60 -21.74 -6.35
CA LEU A 26 -8.39 -20.94 -5.14
C LEU A 26 -9.52 -19.92 -4.99
N ALA A 27 -9.85 -19.21 -6.07
CA ALA A 27 -10.96 -18.25 -6.07
C ALA A 27 -12.30 -18.93 -5.74
N LYS A 28 -12.56 -20.14 -6.26
CA LYS A 28 -13.76 -20.93 -5.91
C LYS A 28 -13.78 -21.34 -4.43
N ARG A 29 -12.65 -21.81 -3.89
CA ARG A 29 -12.56 -22.23 -2.47
C ARG A 29 -12.66 -21.06 -1.52
N LEU A 30 -11.96 -19.96 -1.81
CA LEU A 30 -12.07 -18.73 -1.04
C LEU A 30 -13.52 -18.29 -1.03
N ARG A 31 -14.17 -18.15 -2.19
CA ARG A 31 -15.59 -17.77 -2.25
C ARG A 31 -16.49 -18.68 -1.41
N HIS A 32 -16.33 -20.00 -1.52
CA HIS A 32 -17.15 -20.94 -0.76
C HIS A 32 -16.95 -20.77 0.75
N MET A 33 -15.71 -20.62 1.20
CA MET A 33 -15.36 -20.40 2.59
C MET A 33 -15.90 -19.05 3.11
N LEU A 34 -15.74 -17.99 2.33
CA LEU A 34 -16.11 -16.62 2.68
C LEU A 34 -17.62 -16.43 2.84
N ARG A 35 -18.44 -17.16 2.08
CA ARG A 35 -19.90 -17.20 2.25
C ARG A 35 -20.35 -17.81 3.59
N ARG A 36 -19.49 -18.60 4.22
CA ARG A 36 -19.76 -19.26 5.51
C ARG A 36 -19.37 -18.40 6.72
N MET A 37 -18.99 -17.14 6.49
CA MET A 37 -18.53 -16.17 7.48
C MET A 37 -19.35 -14.88 7.35
N PRO A 38 -20.65 -14.90 7.67
CA PRO A 38 -21.55 -13.78 7.43
C PRO A 38 -21.25 -12.56 8.31
N HIS A 39 -20.61 -12.75 9.46
CA HIS A 39 -20.26 -11.68 10.39
C HIS A 39 -18.80 -11.23 10.28
N LEU A 40 -18.12 -11.57 9.18
CA LEU A 40 -16.73 -11.19 8.96
C LEU A 40 -16.58 -9.66 8.92
N ARG A 41 -15.67 -9.13 9.74
CA ARG A 41 -15.35 -7.71 9.87
C ARG A 41 -13.97 -7.37 9.34
N HIS A 42 -13.01 -8.28 9.49
CA HIS A 42 -11.62 -8.05 9.11
C HIS A 42 -11.14 -9.23 8.25
N LEU A 43 -10.75 -8.92 7.01
CA LEU A 43 -10.21 -9.89 6.08
C LEU A 43 -8.80 -9.47 5.65
N VAL A 44 -7.84 -10.34 5.92
CA VAL A 44 -6.44 -10.16 5.52
C VAL A 44 -6.01 -11.33 4.65
N ILE A 45 -5.64 -11.04 3.40
CA ILE A 45 -5.10 -12.03 2.46
C ILE A 45 -3.75 -11.52 1.97
N VAL A 46 -2.69 -12.09 2.53
CA VAL A 46 -1.31 -11.62 2.36
C VAL A 46 -0.45 -12.83 2.01
N ALA A 47 -0.55 -13.26 0.75
CA ALA A 47 0.15 -14.44 0.25
C ALA A 47 1.17 -14.06 -0.83
N ALA A 48 2.37 -14.62 -0.69
CA ALA A 48 3.49 -14.41 -1.60
C ALA A 48 3.18 -15.09 -2.94
N LEU A 49 3.45 -14.38 -4.03
CA LEU A 49 3.19 -14.91 -5.37
C LEU A 49 4.48 -15.50 -5.94
N PRO A 50 4.54 -16.80 -6.30
CA PRO A 50 5.70 -17.34 -7.02
C PRO A 50 5.89 -16.63 -8.37
N ARG A 51 7.14 -16.39 -8.80
CA ARG A 51 7.47 -15.61 -10.03
C ARG A 51 6.77 -16.10 -11.31
N HIS A 52 6.53 -17.40 -11.40
CA HIS A 52 5.91 -18.03 -12.57
C HIS A 52 4.38 -17.92 -12.55
N VAL A 53 3.77 -17.60 -11.39
CA VAL A 53 2.33 -17.43 -11.26
C VAL A 53 1.98 -16.00 -11.68
N ARG A 54 1.08 -15.89 -12.67
CA ARG A 54 0.56 -14.59 -13.15
C ARG A 54 -0.81 -14.23 -12.58
N VAL A 55 -1.37 -15.14 -11.80
CA VAL A 55 -2.68 -15.03 -11.18
C VAL A 55 -2.63 -14.01 -10.05
N ARG A 56 -3.60 -13.10 -10.03
CA ARG A 56 -3.79 -12.13 -8.96
C ARG A 56 -4.85 -12.63 -7.97
N CYS A 57 -4.86 -12.05 -6.76
CA CYS A 57 -5.84 -12.40 -5.75
C CYS A 57 -7.24 -11.97 -6.20
N CYS A 58 -8.18 -12.92 -6.24
CA CYS A 58 -9.55 -12.73 -6.70
C CYS A 58 -10.50 -13.40 -5.70
N LEU A 59 -11.20 -12.58 -4.91
CA LEU A 59 -12.11 -12.95 -3.83
C LEU A 59 -13.48 -13.38 -4.36
N LEU A 60 -14.01 -12.61 -5.31
CA LEU A 60 -15.24 -12.93 -6.03
C LEU A 60 -14.90 -13.16 -7.50
N SER A 61 -15.65 -13.99 -8.23
CA SER A 61 -15.33 -14.21 -9.66
C SER A 61 -16.52 -14.16 -10.61
N ARG A 62 -17.71 -13.74 -10.17
CA ARG A 62 -18.78 -13.40 -11.13
C ARG A 62 -19.99 -12.64 -10.58
N ASP A 63 -20.31 -12.73 -9.29
CA ASP A 63 -21.54 -12.13 -8.77
C ASP A 63 -21.33 -11.46 -7.41
N PRO A 64 -21.41 -10.12 -7.34
CA PRO A 64 -21.33 -9.36 -6.09
C PRO A 64 -22.68 -9.24 -5.36
N SER A 65 -23.81 -9.59 -6.00
CA SER A 65 -25.17 -9.23 -5.57
C SER A 65 -25.65 -9.91 -4.27
N SER A 66 -24.97 -10.96 -3.82
CA SER A 66 -25.34 -11.73 -2.63
C SER A 66 -24.23 -11.78 -1.57
N SER A 67 -23.30 -10.83 -1.55
CA SER A 67 -22.16 -10.90 -0.63
C SER A 67 -22.61 -10.55 0.79
N PRO A 68 -22.41 -11.43 1.79
CA PRO A 68 -22.87 -11.20 3.16
C PRO A 68 -22.13 -10.04 3.85
N TRP A 69 -21.06 -9.53 3.23
CA TRP A 69 -20.13 -8.58 3.81
C TRP A 69 -20.46 -7.11 3.60
N GLN A 70 -21.49 -6.82 2.80
CA GLN A 70 -21.91 -5.44 2.48
C GLN A 70 -22.03 -4.55 3.72
N HIS A 71 -22.51 -5.14 4.82
CA HIS A 71 -22.82 -4.44 6.08
C HIS A 71 -21.94 -4.83 7.26
N SER A 72 -20.99 -5.75 7.09
CA SER A 72 -20.17 -6.24 8.21
C SER A 72 -18.69 -5.90 8.06
N LEU A 73 -18.17 -5.82 6.83
CA LEU A 73 -16.74 -5.71 6.59
C LEU A 73 -16.25 -4.30 6.87
N ARG A 74 -15.31 -4.20 7.82
CA ARG A 74 -14.69 -2.95 8.29
C ARG A 74 -13.27 -2.77 7.80
N SER A 75 -12.55 -3.87 7.59
CA SER A 75 -11.18 -3.88 7.09
C SER A 75 -10.97 -4.94 6.01
N LEU A 76 -10.35 -4.51 4.91
CA LEU A 76 -9.94 -5.38 3.81
C LEU A 76 -8.47 -5.14 3.46
N VAL A 77 -7.64 -6.16 3.63
CA VAL A 77 -6.22 -6.17 3.21
C VAL A 77 -6.05 -7.28 2.17
N VAL A 78 -5.59 -6.91 0.97
CA VAL A 78 -5.34 -7.86 -0.11
C VAL A 78 -4.00 -7.58 -0.76
N ALA A 79 -3.13 -8.60 -0.76
CA ALA A 79 -1.90 -8.60 -1.54
C ALA A 79 -2.18 -9.01 -3.00
N TYR A 80 -1.58 -8.28 -3.94
CA TYR A 80 -1.70 -8.49 -5.39
C TYR A 80 -3.16 -8.61 -5.88
N PRO A 81 -4.03 -7.62 -5.59
CA PRO A 81 -5.43 -7.69 -5.98
C PRO A 81 -5.60 -7.76 -7.50
N ASP A 82 -6.60 -8.52 -7.95
CA ASP A 82 -7.06 -8.46 -9.33
C ASP A 82 -7.95 -7.22 -9.51
N HIS A 83 -7.52 -6.32 -10.38
CA HIS A 83 -8.29 -5.13 -10.76
C HIS A 83 -9.69 -5.40 -11.31
N ARG A 84 -9.97 -6.63 -11.78
CA ARG A 84 -11.28 -7.04 -12.30
C ARG A 84 -12.15 -7.75 -11.27
N ASP A 85 -11.67 -7.92 -10.04
CA ASP A 85 -12.43 -8.59 -8.99
C ASP A 85 -13.77 -7.85 -8.75
N PRO A 86 -14.92 -8.54 -8.83
CA PRO A 86 -16.22 -7.98 -8.50
C PRO A 86 -16.35 -7.54 -7.03
N VAL A 87 -15.47 -7.98 -6.13
CA VAL A 87 -15.48 -7.56 -4.72
C VAL A 87 -15.42 -6.04 -4.58
N PHE A 88 -14.71 -5.37 -5.49
CA PHE A 88 -14.57 -3.91 -5.50
C PHE A 88 -15.79 -3.18 -6.05
N SER A 89 -16.82 -3.90 -6.53
CA SER A 89 -18.09 -3.32 -6.94
C SER A 89 -19.20 -3.52 -5.90
N ILE A 90 -18.87 -4.08 -4.74
CA ILE A 90 -19.80 -4.20 -3.62
C ILE A 90 -19.94 -2.85 -2.92
N PRO A 91 -21.16 -2.42 -2.55
CA PRO A 91 -21.37 -1.27 -1.69
C PRO A 91 -21.00 -1.62 -0.24
N PHE A 92 -19.81 -1.23 0.19
CA PHE A 92 -19.36 -1.43 1.57
C PHE A 92 -19.82 -0.25 2.44
N SER A 93 -20.86 -0.43 3.25
CA SER A 93 -21.34 0.64 4.13
C SER A 93 -20.38 0.94 5.28
N ASP A 94 -19.72 -0.09 5.79
CA ASP A 94 -18.99 -0.06 7.06
C ASP A 94 -17.45 -0.14 6.89
N LEU A 95 -16.96 -0.20 5.64
CA LEU A 95 -15.52 -0.33 5.38
C LEU A 95 -14.80 0.97 5.73
N THR A 96 -13.96 0.90 6.76
CA THR A 96 -13.15 2.03 7.25
C THR A 96 -11.69 1.91 6.86
N TYR A 97 -11.22 0.70 6.56
CA TYR A 97 -9.82 0.42 6.24
C TYR A 97 -9.71 -0.42 4.96
N LEU A 98 -8.93 0.07 3.99
CA LEU A 98 -8.60 -0.66 2.76
C LEU A 98 -7.09 -0.65 2.54
N SER A 99 -6.52 -1.82 2.26
CA SER A 99 -5.13 -1.97 1.88
C SER A 99 -5.00 -2.84 0.62
N LEU A 100 -4.64 -2.20 -0.49
CA LEU A 100 -4.32 -2.84 -1.76
C LEU A 100 -2.81 -2.87 -1.94
N ARG A 101 -2.19 -3.96 -1.50
CA ARG A 101 -0.74 -3.99 -1.27
C ARG A 101 -0.02 -5.13 -1.98
N ASP A 102 1.26 -5.23 -1.70
CA ASP A 102 2.20 -6.25 -2.11
C ASP A 102 2.62 -7.13 -0.92
N TRP A 103 3.10 -8.33 -1.23
CA TRP A 103 3.69 -9.24 -0.24
C TRP A 103 4.59 -10.32 -0.86
N PRO A 104 5.87 -10.45 -0.50
CA PRO A 104 6.66 -9.48 0.26
C PRO A 104 6.69 -8.10 -0.42
N ARG A 105 7.17 -7.08 0.30
CA ARG A 105 7.27 -5.71 -0.22
C ARG A 105 8.08 -5.66 -1.53
N HIS A 106 7.58 -4.93 -2.51
CA HIS A 106 8.07 -4.83 -3.88
C HIS A 106 9.51 -4.30 -3.88
N TYR A 107 9.79 -3.32 -3.04
CA TYR A 107 11.13 -2.76 -2.85
C TYR A 107 12.17 -3.81 -2.40
N LYS A 108 11.77 -4.88 -1.69
CA LYS A 108 12.63 -6.04 -1.36
C LYS A 108 12.83 -6.95 -2.57
N THR A 109 11.79 -7.15 -3.39
CA THR A 109 11.84 -8.06 -4.55
C THR A 109 12.62 -7.54 -5.75
N ILE A 110 12.77 -6.21 -5.87
CA ILE A 110 13.53 -5.57 -6.95
C ILE A 110 15.00 -5.36 -6.60
N ALA A 111 15.39 -5.56 -5.33
CA ALA A 111 16.78 -5.47 -4.92
C ALA A 111 17.64 -6.50 -5.68
N PRO A 112 18.76 -6.10 -6.29
CA PRO A 112 19.53 -6.94 -7.22
C PRO A 112 19.96 -8.28 -6.60
N ASN A 113 20.27 -8.29 -5.31
CA ASN A 113 20.79 -9.45 -4.59
C ASN A 113 19.70 -10.27 -3.86
N GLN A 114 18.44 -9.82 -3.87
CA GLN A 114 17.30 -10.52 -3.23
C GLN A 114 16.25 -10.98 -4.25
N ARG A 115 16.68 -11.40 -5.44
CA ARG A 115 15.77 -12.02 -6.42
C ARG A 115 15.35 -13.43 -5.97
N GLY A 116 14.62 -13.52 -4.86
CA GLY A 116 14.02 -14.74 -4.35
C GLY A 116 12.93 -15.29 -5.28
N PRO A 117 12.32 -16.44 -4.96
CA PRO A 117 11.38 -17.15 -5.85
C PRO A 117 10.05 -16.41 -6.07
N TRP A 118 9.87 -15.26 -5.44
CA TRP A 118 8.63 -14.47 -5.43
C TRP A 118 8.63 -13.41 -6.55
N GLY A 119 7.49 -13.31 -7.22
CA GLY A 119 7.14 -12.17 -8.07
C GLY A 119 6.46 -11.08 -7.25
N SER A 120 6.39 -9.88 -7.83
CA SER A 120 5.68 -8.75 -7.23
C SER A 120 4.92 -7.97 -8.30
N PRO A 121 3.81 -8.53 -8.83
CA PRO A 121 3.01 -7.88 -9.87
C PRO A 121 2.10 -6.82 -9.26
N ILE A 122 2.69 -5.72 -8.79
CA ILE A 122 1.95 -4.55 -8.30
C ILE A 122 0.98 -4.02 -9.36
N LEU A 123 -0.02 -3.26 -8.92
CA LEU A 123 -0.93 -2.57 -9.83
C LEU A 123 -0.16 -1.52 -10.64
N SER A 124 -0.63 -1.23 -11.85
CA SER A 124 -0.31 0.06 -12.48
C SER A 124 -1.33 1.11 -12.00
N ALA A 125 -1.03 2.40 -12.13
CA ALA A 125 -1.97 3.46 -11.74
C ALA A 125 -3.33 3.31 -12.45
N THR A 126 -3.34 2.98 -13.74
CA THR A 126 -4.56 2.66 -14.50
C THR A 126 -5.39 1.55 -13.85
N ARG A 127 -4.73 0.48 -13.37
CA ARG A 127 -5.42 -0.65 -12.72
C ARG A 127 -5.91 -0.32 -11.32
N ALA A 128 -5.13 0.45 -10.55
CA ALA A 128 -5.55 0.93 -9.24
C ALA A 128 -6.76 1.88 -9.36
N LEU A 129 -6.73 2.78 -10.34
CA LEU A 129 -7.83 3.68 -10.66
C LEU A 129 -9.11 2.92 -11.01
N SER A 130 -9.01 1.86 -11.82
CA SER A 130 -10.14 0.99 -12.16
C SER A 130 -10.78 0.31 -10.94
N ILE A 131 -9.98 -0.04 -9.92
CA ILE A 131 -10.50 -0.56 -8.64
C ILE A 131 -11.24 0.55 -7.89
N LEU A 132 -10.56 1.68 -7.64
CA LEU A 132 -11.09 2.74 -6.79
C LEU A 132 -12.33 3.43 -7.39
N ARG A 133 -12.45 3.51 -8.71
CA ARG A 133 -13.67 4.01 -9.38
C ARG A 133 -14.92 3.17 -9.12
N ARG A 134 -14.73 1.86 -8.93
CA ARG A 134 -15.84 0.93 -8.68
C ARG A 134 -16.17 0.82 -7.19
N LEU A 135 -15.22 1.17 -6.33
CA LEU A 135 -15.33 1.06 -4.89
C LEU A 135 -16.33 2.08 -4.33
N HIS A 136 -17.38 1.58 -3.69
CA HIS A 136 -18.29 2.41 -2.90
C HIS A 136 -18.07 2.14 -1.42
N ALA A 137 -17.28 3.02 -0.76
CA ALA A 137 -16.93 2.94 0.65
C ALA A 137 -16.98 4.33 1.30
N PRO A 138 -18.18 4.90 1.55
CA PRO A 138 -18.32 6.27 2.08
C PRO A 138 -17.77 6.43 3.51
N GLY A 139 -17.53 5.33 4.22
CA GLY A 139 -16.92 5.29 5.54
C GLY A 139 -15.39 5.22 5.55
N LEU A 140 -14.73 5.16 4.40
CA LEU A 140 -13.29 4.89 4.32
C LEU A 140 -12.47 5.98 5.01
N THR A 141 -11.72 5.60 6.04
CA THR A 141 -10.84 6.50 6.81
C THR A 141 -9.36 6.24 6.58
N THR A 142 -9.00 5.03 6.14
CA THR A 142 -7.60 4.64 5.92
C THR A 142 -7.44 3.89 4.61
N LEU A 143 -6.48 4.34 3.79
CA LEU A 143 -6.11 3.73 2.52
C LEU A 143 -4.60 3.45 2.49
N GLU A 144 -4.23 2.18 2.28
CA GLU A 144 -2.90 1.78 1.81
C GLU A 144 -3.01 1.35 0.34
N LEU A 145 -2.15 1.91 -0.52
CA LEU A 145 -2.14 1.60 -1.95
C LEU A 145 -0.71 1.45 -2.48
N VAL A 146 -0.45 0.32 -3.12
CA VAL A 146 0.83 0.01 -3.77
C VAL A 146 0.62 -0.07 -5.28
N TYR A 147 1.35 0.75 -6.04
CA TYR A 147 1.20 0.81 -7.48
C TYR A 147 2.43 1.37 -8.20
N ARG A 148 2.51 1.12 -9.50
CA ARG A 148 3.47 1.71 -10.43
C ARG A 148 2.80 2.81 -11.23
N ALA A 149 3.44 3.98 -11.31
CA ALA A 149 2.96 5.09 -12.12
C ALA A 149 2.86 4.70 -13.60
N ASP A 150 1.79 5.17 -14.24
CA ASP A 150 1.56 5.16 -15.69
C ASP A 150 0.80 6.45 -16.04
N GLU A 151 0.24 6.56 -17.25
CA GLU A 151 -0.48 7.76 -17.71
C GLU A 151 -1.65 8.18 -16.81
N ALA A 152 -2.19 7.28 -15.99
CA ALA A 152 -3.35 7.54 -15.14
C ALA A 152 -2.98 7.93 -13.69
N ASP A 153 -1.70 8.18 -13.39
CA ASP A 153 -1.23 8.49 -12.03
C ASP A 153 -1.87 9.75 -11.45
N ASP A 154 -1.88 10.86 -12.20
CA ASP A 154 -2.50 12.10 -11.74
C ASP A 154 -4.01 11.93 -11.50
N GLU A 155 -4.69 11.24 -12.41
CA GLU A 155 -6.13 10.95 -12.29
C GLU A 155 -6.43 10.08 -11.07
N LEU A 156 -5.57 9.11 -10.75
CA LEU A 156 -5.65 8.28 -9.55
C LEU A 156 -5.51 9.12 -8.27
N LEU A 157 -4.52 10.01 -8.21
CA LEU A 157 -4.29 10.86 -7.05
C LEU A 157 -5.46 11.83 -6.83
N VAL A 158 -5.98 12.43 -7.90
CA VAL A 158 -7.18 13.30 -7.85
C VAL A 158 -8.39 12.51 -7.34
N LEU A 159 -8.63 11.30 -7.87
CA LEU A 159 -9.74 10.46 -7.42
C LEU A 159 -9.64 10.16 -5.92
N ILE A 160 -8.46 9.78 -5.43
CA ILE A 160 -8.23 9.48 -3.99
C ILE A 160 -8.56 10.72 -3.14
N ALA A 161 -8.06 11.88 -3.53
CA ALA A 161 -8.23 13.11 -2.75
C ALA A 161 -9.69 13.59 -2.71
N GLN A 162 -10.44 13.43 -3.81
CA GLN A 162 -11.79 14.00 -3.95
C GLN A 162 -12.92 13.03 -3.58
N THR A 163 -12.74 11.72 -3.79
CA THR A 163 -13.85 10.75 -3.65
C THR A 163 -14.06 10.32 -2.21
N PHE A 164 -12.98 10.10 -1.46
CA PHE A 164 -13.04 9.56 -0.09
C PHE A 164 -12.95 10.71 0.93
N THR A 165 -14.04 11.45 1.10
CA THR A 165 -14.07 12.67 1.92
C THR A 165 -13.75 12.46 3.40
N LYS A 166 -13.91 11.24 3.92
CA LYS A 166 -13.58 10.85 5.32
C LYS A 166 -12.17 10.31 5.49
N LEU A 167 -11.35 10.29 4.44
CA LEU A 167 -10.02 9.73 4.46
C LEU A 167 -9.11 10.56 5.40
N ARG A 168 -8.61 9.90 6.45
CA ARG A 168 -7.76 10.50 7.50
C ARG A 168 -6.31 10.05 7.38
N HIS A 169 -6.07 8.88 6.81
CA HIS A 169 -4.75 8.27 6.72
C HIS A 169 -4.55 7.71 5.31
N ILE A 170 -3.50 8.18 4.65
CA ILE A 170 -3.08 7.69 3.34
C ILE A 170 -1.68 7.12 3.47
N GLU A 171 -1.47 5.90 2.98
CA GLU A 171 -0.16 5.29 2.76
C GLU A 171 -0.02 4.91 1.29
N LEU A 172 0.86 5.61 0.55
CA LEU A 172 1.13 5.31 -0.85
C LEU A 172 2.54 4.73 -1.00
N HIS A 173 2.62 3.59 -1.68
CA HIS A 173 3.88 3.08 -2.23
C HIS A 173 3.79 3.21 -3.75
N ARG A 174 4.20 4.38 -4.24
CA ARG A 174 4.25 4.74 -5.66
C ARG A 174 5.63 4.41 -6.21
N TYR A 175 5.66 3.53 -7.20
CA TYR A 175 6.87 3.19 -7.94
C TYR A 175 6.93 3.93 -9.26
N ARG A 176 8.13 4.29 -9.71
CA ARG A 176 8.31 4.97 -10.99
C ARG A 176 7.87 4.12 -12.18
N ARG A 177 7.33 4.79 -13.19
CA ARG A 177 7.02 4.29 -14.53
C ARG A 177 8.28 3.79 -15.23
N SER A 178 9.40 4.52 -15.11
CA SER A 178 10.69 4.17 -15.70
C SER A 178 11.84 4.51 -14.74
N ARG A 179 13.04 3.99 -15.02
CA ARG A 179 14.23 4.27 -14.19
C ARG A 179 14.66 5.73 -14.23
N ASP A 180 14.31 6.44 -15.30
CA ASP A 180 14.74 7.82 -15.53
C ASP A 180 13.71 8.85 -15.10
N GLU A 181 12.51 8.42 -14.66
CA GLU A 181 11.49 9.32 -14.14
C GLU A 181 12.01 10.08 -12.92
N SER A 182 11.89 11.41 -12.97
CA SER A 182 11.98 12.27 -11.80
C SER A 182 10.58 12.46 -11.21
N VAL A 183 10.44 12.23 -9.91
CA VAL A 183 9.14 12.26 -9.24
C VAL A 183 8.82 13.68 -8.78
N ASP A 184 7.77 14.27 -9.35
CA ASP A 184 7.23 15.56 -8.92
C ASP A 184 6.43 15.42 -7.62
N HIS A 185 7.16 15.30 -6.52
CA HIS A 185 6.59 15.19 -5.18
C HIS A 185 5.78 16.42 -4.76
N HIS A 186 6.10 17.62 -5.29
CA HIS A 186 5.31 18.83 -5.07
C HIS A 186 3.93 18.75 -5.74
N HIS A 187 3.85 18.23 -6.96
CA HIS A 187 2.57 17.99 -7.62
C HIS A 187 1.74 16.96 -6.83
N ILE A 188 2.32 15.82 -6.47
CA ILE A 188 1.65 14.78 -5.68
C ILE A 188 1.09 15.36 -4.37
N ALA A 189 1.93 16.12 -3.64
CA ALA A 189 1.54 16.78 -2.41
C ALA A 189 0.37 17.74 -2.62
N ARG A 190 0.46 18.66 -3.58
CA ARG A 190 -0.62 19.61 -3.87
C ARG A 190 -1.93 18.91 -4.23
N THR A 191 -1.87 17.84 -5.04
CA THR A 191 -3.05 17.06 -5.41
C THR A 191 -3.70 16.39 -4.20
N LEU A 192 -2.90 15.76 -3.33
CA LEU A 192 -3.41 15.11 -2.12
C LEU A 192 -3.88 16.11 -1.05
N SER A 193 -3.41 17.36 -1.09
CA SER A 193 -3.84 18.41 -0.18
C SER A 193 -5.32 18.77 -0.32
N ALA A 194 -5.96 18.37 -1.43
CA ALA A 194 -7.40 18.52 -1.64
C ALA A 194 -8.26 17.59 -0.76
N ALA A 195 -7.66 16.60 -0.08
CA ALA A 195 -8.37 15.71 0.83
C ALA A 195 -8.74 16.43 2.14
N PRO A 196 -10.02 16.72 2.43
CA PRO A 196 -10.40 17.66 3.49
C PRO A 196 -10.12 17.13 4.91
N SER A 197 -10.20 15.81 5.10
CA SER A 197 -10.10 15.16 6.40
C SER A 197 -8.71 14.56 6.67
N LEU A 198 -7.73 14.77 5.79
CA LEU A 198 -6.45 14.08 5.84
C LEU A 198 -5.62 14.53 7.04
N LEU A 199 -5.33 13.59 7.95
CA LEU A 199 -4.56 13.83 9.17
C LEU A 199 -3.11 13.39 9.03
N ARG A 200 -2.83 12.28 8.34
CA ARG A 200 -1.49 11.73 8.18
C ARG A 200 -1.28 11.18 6.79
N LEU A 201 -0.10 11.45 6.25
CA LEU A 201 0.32 10.98 4.94
C LEU A 201 1.63 10.18 5.06
N ARG A 202 1.66 8.96 4.55
CA ARG A 202 2.86 8.12 4.45
C ARG A 202 3.17 7.87 2.98
N LEU A 203 4.40 8.12 2.55
CA LEU A 203 4.80 8.02 1.16
C LEU A 203 6.10 7.23 0.99
N HIS A 204 6.07 6.26 0.10
CA HIS A 204 7.23 5.77 -0.61
C HIS A 204 7.08 6.17 -2.08
N LEU A 205 7.98 7.03 -2.56
CA LEU A 205 7.90 7.63 -3.90
C LEU A 205 8.92 7.06 -4.89
N ASP A 206 9.75 6.09 -4.48
CA ASP A 206 10.78 5.47 -5.33
C ASP A 206 11.65 6.52 -6.06
N PHE A 207 12.23 7.45 -5.31
CA PHE A 207 13.07 8.50 -5.88
C PHE A 207 14.29 7.94 -6.61
N LYS A 208 14.75 8.63 -7.65
CA LYS A 208 15.88 8.19 -8.47
C LYS A 208 17.19 8.06 -7.71
N ASP A 209 17.41 8.96 -6.75
CA ASP A 209 18.65 9.01 -5.96
C ASP A 209 18.61 8.09 -4.74
N ASP A 210 17.48 7.40 -4.49
CA ASP A 210 17.36 6.46 -3.38
C ASP A 210 18.40 5.34 -3.54
N PRO A 211 19.37 5.22 -2.60
CA PRO A 211 20.43 4.23 -2.69
C PRO A 211 19.93 2.79 -2.57
N GLY A 212 18.68 2.57 -2.13
CA GLY A 212 18.09 1.26 -1.93
C GLY A 212 18.45 0.63 -0.59
N GLU A 213 18.16 -0.67 -0.46
CA GLU A 213 18.62 -1.44 0.71
C GLU A 213 20.12 -1.70 0.59
N TYR A 214 20.85 -1.46 1.68
CA TYR A 214 22.27 -1.80 1.77
C TYR A 214 22.47 -3.31 1.70
N ILE A 215 23.13 -3.79 0.66
CA ILE A 215 23.55 -5.18 0.52
C ILE A 215 24.93 -5.18 -0.16
N ASP A 216 25.97 -5.70 0.50
CA ASP A 216 27.28 -5.86 -0.15
C ASP A 216 27.22 -6.93 -1.28
N ARG A 217 28.34 -7.12 -2.00
CA ARG A 217 28.44 -8.09 -3.11
C ARG A 217 28.18 -9.55 -2.70
N PHE A 218 28.17 -9.86 -1.40
CA PHE A 218 28.03 -11.21 -0.86
C PHE A 218 26.72 -11.41 -0.09
N GLY A 219 25.84 -10.40 -0.03
CA GLY A 219 24.62 -10.49 0.77
C GLY A 219 24.86 -10.30 2.27
N THR A 220 26.07 -9.89 2.65
CA THR A 220 26.48 -9.57 4.02
C THR A 220 26.52 -8.05 4.24
N VAL A 221 26.76 -7.63 5.48
CA VAL A 221 26.99 -6.24 5.82
C VAL A 221 28.45 -6.14 6.24
N SER A 222 29.35 -5.90 5.29
CA SER A 222 30.73 -5.51 5.64
C SER A 222 30.70 -4.07 6.17
N GLU A 223 30.97 -3.88 7.47
CA GLU A 223 31.05 -2.55 8.09
C GLU A 223 32.14 -1.66 7.45
N ASP A 224 33.10 -2.26 6.75
CA ASP A 224 34.27 -1.59 6.17
C ASP A 224 34.01 -1.02 4.75
N GLU A 225 32.91 -1.40 4.08
CA GLU A 225 32.51 -0.88 2.75
C GLU A 225 31.21 -0.03 2.81
N LEU A 226 30.89 0.57 3.95
CA LEU A 226 29.79 1.53 3.98
C LEU A 226 30.21 2.84 3.28
N ASP A 227 29.51 3.17 2.19
CA ASP A 227 29.36 4.55 1.73
C ASP A 227 28.41 5.30 2.70
N CYS A 228 28.80 5.35 3.99
CA CYS A 228 28.07 6.01 5.07
C CYS A 228 27.67 7.43 4.65
N ASP A 229 28.60 8.13 4.01
CA ASP A 229 28.44 9.51 3.55
C ASP A 229 27.27 9.63 2.58
N ARG A 230 27.17 8.76 1.56
CA ARG A 230 26.04 8.77 0.62
C ARG A 230 24.70 8.49 1.31
N TYR A 231 24.67 7.60 2.29
CA TYR A 231 23.45 7.26 3.01
C TYR A 231 23.00 8.36 3.98
N GLU A 232 23.95 9.02 4.65
CA GLU A 232 23.69 10.19 5.49
C GLU A 232 23.25 11.39 4.65
N GLN A 233 23.87 11.58 3.49
CA GLN A 233 23.46 12.57 2.49
C GLN A 233 22.03 12.28 2.01
N TRP A 234 21.71 11.03 1.65
CA TRP A 234 20.37 10.64 1.26
C TRP A 234 19.34 10.88 2.37
N ARG A 235 19.67 10.61 3.63
CA ARG A 235 18.76 10.87 4.76
C ARG A 235 18.50 12.36 4.95
N SER A 236 19.53 13.18 4.82
CA SER A 236 19.39 14.64 4.87
C SER A 236 18.52 15.13 3.73
N GLN A 237 18.74 14.61 2.52
CA GLN A 237 17.90 14.89 1.35
C GLN A 237 16.46 14.42 1.53
N LEU A 238 16.23 13.22 2.08
CA LEU A 238 14.91 12.68 2.36
C LEU A 238 14.14 13.53 3.37
N ALA A 239 14.82 14.04 4.40
CA ALA A 239 14.23 14.99 5.35
C ALA A 239 13.82 16.29 4.64
N ASN A 240 14.68 16.86 3.78
CA ASN A 240 14.35 18.05 3.01
C ASN A 240 13.13 17.83 2.09
N LEU A 241 13.10 16.72 1.34
CA LEU A 241 11.94 16.33 0.53
C LEU A 241 10.67 16.19 1.36
N GLY A 242 10.79 15.65 2.57
CA GLY A 242 9.66 15.54 3.50
C GLY A 242 9.12 16.90 3.94
N TRP A 243 10.01 17.89 4.18
CA TRP A 243 9.61 19.25 4.52
C TRP A 243 8.96 19.95 3.34
N ASP A 244 9.53 19.78 2.14
CA ASP A 244 8.98 20.32 0.88
C ASP A 244 7.56 19.80 0.61
N ILE A 245 7.32 18.50 0.84
CA ILE A 245 5.98 17.90 0.76
C ILE A 245 5.05 18.48 1.82
N LEU A 246 5.52 18.59 3.07
CA LEU A 246 4.70 19.13 4.16
C LEU A 246 4.29 20.59 3.89
N ASP A 247 5.20 21.41 3.36
CA ASP A 247 4.97 22.80 2.99
C ASP A 247 4.04 22.89 1.76
N ALA A 248 4.19 22.01 0.76
CA ALA A 248 3.25 21.93 -0.37
C ALA A 248 1.83 21.51 0.05
N MET A 249 1.70 20.81 1.19
CA MET A 249 0.43 20.42 1.81
C MET A 249 -0.16 21.50 2.74
N ASN A 250 0.38 22.72 2.75
CA ASN A 250 -0.16 23.83 3.54
C ASN A 250 -1.67 24.08 3.35
N PRO A 251 -2.28 23.92 2.16
CA PRO A 251 -3.74 24.04 2.00
C PRO A 251 -4.55 23.03 2.85
N CYS A 252 -3.98 21.86 3.17
CA CYS A 252 -4.63 20.83 3.98
C CYS A 252 -4.45 21.14 5.47
N LEU A 253 -5.32 21.97 6.04
CA LEU A 253 -5.20 22.45 7.43
C LEU A 253 -5.30 21.34 8.48
N SER A 254 -6.01 20.25 8.19
CA SER A 254 -6.19 19.11 9.10
C SER A 254 -4.94 18.22 9.22
N LEU A 255 -3.97 18.37 8.31
CA LEU A 255 -2.77 17.54 8.27
C LEU A 255 -1.90 17.77 9.51
N LYS A 256 -1.56 16.68 10.18
CA LYS A 256 -0.68 16.66 11.36
C LYS A 256 0.77 16.33 11.01
N GLY A 257 0.99 15.57 9.94
CA GLY A 257 2.34 15.24 9.50
C GLY A 257 2.40 14.34 8.28
N VAL A 258 3.59 14.31 7.69
CA VAL A 258 3.98 13.49 6.55
C VAL A 258 5.07 12.52 7.00
N ALA A 259 5.10 11.30 6.49
CA ALA A 259 6.19 10.38 6.70
C ALA A 259 6.72 9.86 5.36
N LEU A 260 8.04 9.81 5.21
CA LEU A 260 8.70 9.21 4.05
C LEU A 260 9.36 7.88 4.43
N LEU A 261 9.28 6.89 3.55
CA LEU A 261 9.91 5.58 3.77
C LEU A 261 11.43 5.67 3.61
N ASP A 262 12.17 5.48 4.70
CA ASP A 262 13.62 5.30 4.74
C ASP A 262 13.97 3.80 4.68
N ARG A 263 14.72 3.40 3.65
CA ARG A 263 15.15 2.00 3.38
C ARG A 263 16.65 1.75 3.62
N VAL A 264 17.38 2.73 4.14
CA VAL A 264 18.84 2.75 4.20
C VAL A 264 19.46 1.69 5.14
N ARG A 265 18.68 1.01 5.97
CA ARG A 265 19.16 -0.04 6.89
C ARG A 265 18.33 -1.31 6.78
N GLN A 266 18.77 -2.39 7.46
CA GLN A 266 18.15 -3.72 7.47
C GLN A 266 16.63 -3.74 7.72
N LYS A 267 16.06 -2.67 8.29
CA LYS A 267 14.63 -2.51 8.51
C LYS A 267 14.16 -1.17 7.92
N ALA A 268 13.17 -1.23 7.04
CA ALA A 268 12.52 -0.03 6.54
C ALA A 268 11.85 0.71 7.71
N SER A 269 11.93 2.03 7.70
CA SER A 269 11.38 2.90 8.76
C SER A 269 10.69 4.12 8.15
N TRP A 270 9.75 4.70 8.87
CA TRP A 270 9.09 5.94 8.48
C TRP A 270 9.78 7.13 9.15
N LEU A 271 10.20 8.09 8.33
CA LEU A 271 10.73 9.37 8.75
C LEU A 271 9.59 10.40 8.80
N TRP A 272 9.08 10.70 10.00
CA TRP A 272 7.97 11.60 10.23
C TRP A 272 8.40 13.07 10.35
N LEU A 273 7.67 13.93 9.66
CA LEU A 273 7.75 15.38 9.71
C LEU A 273 6.40 15.90 10.20
N LEU A 274 6.40 16.53 11.37
CA LEU A 274 5.19 16.91 12.09
C LEU A 274 4.96 18.41 12.00
N ARG A 275 3.70 18.80 11.75
CA ARG A 275 3.30 20.21 11.76
C ARG A 275 3.31 20.74 13.19
N GLY A 276 3.84 21.94 13.39
CA GLY A 276 3.77 22.65 14.68
C GLY A 276 4.74 22.15 15.76
N GLN A 277 5.83 21.46 15.40
CA GLN A 277 6.91 21.18 16.35
C GLN A 277 7.46 22.49 16.94
N LYS A 278 7.50 22.57 18.28
CA LYS A 278 8.16 23.65 19.02
C LYS A 278 9.64 23.27 19.18
N GLY A 279 10.52 23.86 18.37
CA GLY A 279 11.95 23.58 18.37
C GLY A 279 12.54 23.53 16.95
N PRO A 280 13.83 23.15 16.79
CA PRO A 280 14.40 22.89 15.49
C PRO A 280 13.57 21.81 14.76
N ARG A 281 13.42 21.97 13.43
CA ARG A 281 12.68 21.07 12.53
C ARG A 281 13.38 19.70 12.46
N GLU A 282 13.16 18.85 13.46
CA GLU A 282 13.76 17.51 13.53
C GLU A 282 12.76 16.40 13.21
N PRO A 283 13.07 15.53 12.22
CA PRO A 283 12.19 14.43 11.88
C PRO A 283 12.25 13.30 12.92
N VAL A 284 11.13 12.61 13.12
CA VAL A 284 10.98 11.51 14.09
C VAL A 284 10.97 10.17 13.37
N ARG A 285 11.74 9.18 13.82
CA ARG A 285 11.74 7.83 13.23
C ARG A 285 10.71 6.91 13.89
N ASP A 286 10.00 6.15 13.07
CA ASP A 286 9.03 5.14 13.46
C ASP A 286 9.32 3.82 12.75
N PHE A 287 9.52 2.75 13.52
CA PHE A 287 9.84 1.41 13.02
C PHE A 287 8.62 0.49 12.86
N SER A 288 7.40 1.06 12.92
CA SER A 288 6.19 0.34 12.55
C SER A 288 6.16 0.12 11.03
N GLU A 289 6.77 -0.97 10.56
CA GLU A 289 6.21 -1.65 9.39
C GLU A 289 4.80 -2.06 9.82
N GLY A 290 3.74 -1.54 9.18
CA GLY A 290 2.36 -1.72 9.64
C GLY A 290 2.06 -3.15 10.02
N ASN A 291 2.06 -3.41 11.34
CA ASN A 291 1.70 -4.69 11.93
C ASN A 291 0.18 -4.81 11.85
N TRP A 292 -0.29 -5.73 11.03
CA TRP A 292 -1.59 -6.36 11.13
C TRP A 292 -1.42 -7.85 10.85
#